data_AF-A0A7S0V5N7-F1
#
_entry.id   AF-A0A7S0V5N7-F1
#
_cell.length_a   1.000
_cell.length_b   1.000
_cell.length_c   1.000
_cell.angle_alpha   90.00
_cell.angle_beta   90.00
_cell.angle_gamma   90.00
#
_symmetry.space_group_name_H-M   'P 1'
#
loop_
_entity.id
_entity.type
_entity.pdbx_description
1 polymer ?
#
loop_
_entity_poly.entity_id
_entity_poly.type
_entity_poly.pdbx_seq_one_letter_code
_entity_poly.pdbx_strand_id
1 'polypeptide(L)'
;LVRSYRNDPAKLLDISRNSIVFESLDDLASCLEMIAEDDFVSLERVKNRMCPEYESAETGGYRDVCVNLRVVSHESQALGADSHVCELQLMLIDFARLKTLEGHKNYR
;
A
#
# COMPACT_ATOMS: atom_id res chain seq x y z
N LEU A 1 12.79 -5.46 14.23
CA LEU A 1 12.19 -6.73 14.70
C LEU A 1 12.36 -7.00 16.19
N VAL A 2 13.56 -6.84 16.78
CA VAL A 2 13.72 -7.06 18.24
C VAL A 2 13.03 -5.99 19.09
N ARG A 3 13.02 -4.73 18.64
CA ARG A 3 12.37 -3.59 19.33
C ARG A 3 10.88 -3.38 19.01
N SER A 4 10.40 -3.94 17.90
CA SER A 4 9.05 -3.72 17.37
C SER A 4 8.45 -5.08 16.99
N TYR A 5 7.17 -5.30 17.28
CA TYR A 5 6.46 -6.56 16.97
C TYR A 5 6.93 -7.81 17.74
N ARG A 6 7.70 -7.65 18.83
CA ARG A 6 8.13 -8.76 19.73
C ARG A 6 8.81 -9.92 18.99
N ASN A 7 9.67 -9.60 18.01
CA ASN A 7 10.39 -10.58 17.20
C ASN A 7 9.51 -11.49 16.32
N ASP A 8 8.27 -11.08 16.05
CA ASP A 8 7.37 -11.78 15.13
C ASP A 8 7.50 -11.19 13.71
N PRO A 9 8.22 -11.86 12.78
CA PRO A 9 8.42 -11.35 11.44
C PRO A 9 7.13 -11.35 10.61
N ALA A 10 6.10 -12.13 10.99
CA ALA A 10 4.84 -12.16 10.26
C ALA A 10 4.06 -10.83 10.35
N LYS A 11 4.46 -9.94 11.27
CA LYS A 11 3.85 -8.61 11.44
C LYS A 11 4.48 -7.53 10.57
N LEU A 12 5.55 -7.84 9.82
CA LEU A 12 6.11 -6.94 8.82
C LEU A 12 5.36 -7.11 7.50
N LEU A 13 4.40 -6.22 7.26
CA LEU A 13 3.49 -6.29 6.12
C LEU A 13 3.95 -5.44 4.92
N ASP A 14 5.14 -4.85 5.01
CA ASP A 14 5.69 -3.90 4.04
C ASP A 14 7.10 -4.27 3.56
N ILE A 15 7.49 -5.54 3.70
CA ILE A 15 8.74 -6.07 3.11
C ILE A 15 8.70 -5.92 1.58
N SER A 16 7.55 -6.26 0.98
CA SER A 16 7.25 -5.98 -0.42
C SER A 16 6.31 -4.78 -0.49
N ARG A 17 6.84 -3.62 -0.90
CA ARG A 17 6.08 -2.38 -1.08
C ARG A 17 6.25 -1.85 -2.49
N ASN A 18 5.14 -1.59 -3.17
CA ASN A 18 5.12 -0.98 -4.50
C ASN A 18 4.13 0.18 -4.56
N SER A 19 4.24 0.99 -5.61
CA SER A 19 3.29 2.08 -5.86
C SER A 19 2.87 2.11 -7.32
N ILE A 20 1.59 2.39 -7.57
CA ILE A 20 1.07 2.69 -8.91
C ILE A 20 0.66 4.16 -8.90
N VAL A 21 1.09 4.90 -9.92
CA VAL A 21 0.87 6.34 -10.03
C VAL A 21 -0.13 6.60 -11.14
N PHE A 22 -1.16 7.39 -10.84
CA PHE A 22 -2.27 7.71 -11.72
C PHE A 22 -2.31 9.21 -12.00
N GLU A 23 -2.86 9.58 -13.15
CA GLU A 23 -3.12 10.98 -13.49
C GLU A 23 -4.49 11.46 -12.96
N SER A 24 -5.47 10.54 -12.87
CA SER A 24 -6.82 10.84 -12.42
C SER A 24 -7.28 9.96 -11.25
N LEU A 25 -8.26 10.46 -10.49
CA LEU A 25 -8.88 9.70 -9.40
C LEU A 25 -9.75 8.55 -9.94
N ASP A 26 -10.34 8.73 -11.12
CA ASP A 26 -11.19 7.72 -11.77
C ASP A 26 -10.37 6.49 -12.16
N ASP A 27 -9.16 6.67 -12.70
CA ASP A 27 -8.25 5.57 -13.03
C ASP A 27 -7.80 4.82 -11.77
N LEU A 28 -7.54 5.57 -10.69
CA LEU A 28 -7.17 4.99 -9.40
C LEU A 28 -8.32 4.14 -8.84
N ALA A 29 -9.55 4.66 -8.87
CA ALA A 29 -10.75 3.96 -8.40
C ALA A 29 -11.00 2.70 -9.23
N SER A 30 -10.93 2.80 -10.56
CA SER A 30 -11.06 1.67 -11.48
C SER A 30 -10.01 0.59 -11.21
N CYS A 31 -8.76 1.00 -10.93
CA CYS A 31 -7.70 0.05 -10.55
C CYS A 31 -7.99 -0.65 -9.22
N LEU A 32 -8.51 0.07 -8.23
CA LEU A 32 -8.88 -0.54 -6.96
C LEU A 32 -10.01 -1.55 -7.11
N GLU A 33 -11.01 -1.27 -7.96
CA GLU A 33 -12.09 -2.20 -8.29
C GLU A 33 -11.55 -3.46 -8.98
N MET A 34 -10.68 -3.31 -9.99
CA MET A 34 -10.03 -4.45 -10.65
C MET A 34 -9.23 -5.31 -9.67
N ILE A 35 -8.51 -4.72 -8.72
CA ILE A 35 -7.77 -5.46 -7.68
C ILE A 35 -8.73 -6.20 -6.75
N ALA A 36 -9.89 -5.62 -6.44
CA ALA A 36 -10.89 -6.23 -5.56
C ALA A 36 -11.62 -7.41 -6.21
N GLU A 37 -11.70 -7.43 -7.54
CA GLU A 37 -12.35 -8.47 -8.34
C GLU A 37 -11.37 -9.55 -8.84
N ASP A 38 -10.06 -9.38 -8.63
CA ASP A 38 -9.04 -10.33 -9.10
C ASP A 38 -8.97 -11.58 -8.20
N ASP A 39 -9.31 -12.74 -8.79
CA ASP A 39 -9.28 -14.05 -8.13
C ASP A 39 -7.88 -14.46 -7.62
N PHE A 40 -6.81 -13.86 -8.13
CA PHE A 40 -5.43 -14.11 -7.68
C PHE A 40 -5.00 -13.18 -6.55
N VAL A 41 -5.87 -12.29 -6.08
CA VAL A 41 -5.57 -11.33 -5.02
C VAL A 41 -6.52 -11.54 -3.84
N SER A 42 -5.94 -11.59 -2.64
CA SER A 42 -6.71 -11.50 -1.40
C SER A 42 -6.49 -10.13 -0.77
N LEU A 43 -7.54 -9.31 -0.71
CA LEU A 43 -7.50 -8.02 -0.04
C LEU A 43 -7.59 -8.18 1.49
N GLU A 44 -6.54 -7.75 2.19
CA GLU A 44 -6.47 -7.84 3.66
C GLU A 44 -6.88 -6.53 4.33
N ARG A 45 -6.54 -5.39 3.71
CA ARG A 45 -6.87 -4.06 4.25
C ARG A 45 -6.83 -2.99 3.17
N VAL A 46 -7.74 -2.02 3.28
CA VAL A 46 -7.66 -0.76 2.54
C VAL A 46 -7.62 0.41 3.53
N LYS A 47 -6.67 1.32 3.34
CA LYS A 47 -6.58 2.60 4.05
C LYS A 47 -6.73 3.72 3.04
N ASN A 48 -7.89 4.35 3.02
CA ASN A 48 -8.13 5.53 2.20
C ASN A 48 -7.56 6.77 2.89
N ARG A 49 -6.33 7.17 2.54
CA ARG A 49 -5.76 8.43 3.02
C ARG A 49 -6.19 9.62 2.19
N MET A 50 -6.83 9.42 1.04
CA MET A 50 -7.40 10.49 0.20
C MET A 50 -8.68 11.10 0.78
N CYS A 51 -9.26 10.48 1.81
CA CYS A 51 -10.41 11.00 2.54
C CYS A 51 -10.12 12.43 3.06
N PRO A 52 -10.98 13.44 2.82
CA PRO A 52 -10.77 14.79 3.33
C PRO A 52 -10.58 14.86 4.85
N GLU A 53 -11.24 13.96 5.59
CA GLU A 53 -11.16 13.81 7.04
C GLU A 53 -9.88 13.11 7.50
N TYR A 54 -9.02 12.65 6.58
CA TYR A 54 -7.75 12.04 6.93
C TYR A 54 -6.72 13.11 7.34
N GLU A 55 -6.36 13.06 8.62
CA GLU A 55 -5.28 13.86 9.21
C GLU A 55 -3.92 13.46 8.65
N SER A 56 -3.37 14.27 7.75
CA SER A 56 -2.09 13.97 7.07
C SER A 56 -0.85 14.54 7.72
N ALA A 57 -0.98 15.14 8.89
CA ALA A 57 0.18 15.65 9.62
C ALA A 57 1.22 14.53 9.84
N GLU A 58 0.75 13.30 10.10
CA GLU A 58 1.59 12.12 10.30
C GLU A 58 2.25 11.60 9.01
N THR A 59 1.71 11.92 7.84
CA THR A 59 2.24 11.47 6.54
C THR A 59 3.04 12.57 5.83
N GLY A 60 3.36 13.68 6.48
CA GLY A 60 4.06 14.79 5.81
C GLY A 60 3.28 15.38 4.63
N GLY A 61 1.94 15.23 4.63
CA GLY A 61 1.02 15.82 3.65
C GLY A 61 0.73 14.97 2.41
N TYR A 62 1.47 13.88 2.12
CA TYR A 62 1.13 13.03 0.97
C TYR A 62 -0.10 12.17 1.25
N ARG A 63 -0.81 11.81 0.16
CA ARG A 63 -2.08 11.09 0.17
C ARG A 63 -2.01 9.90 -0.79
N ASP A 64 -2.55 8.76 -0.36
CA ASP A 64 -2.63 7.52 -1.14
C ASP A 64 -3.89 6.71 -0.77
N VAL A 65 -4.22 5.72 -1.58
CA VAL A 65 -5.02 4.57 -1.12
C VAL A 65 -4.04 3.44 -0.91
N CYS A 66 -3.77 3.12 0.36
CA CYS A 66 -2.83 2.08 0.76
C CYS A 66 -3.58 0.76 0.93
N VAL A 67 -3.21 -0.23 0.14
CA VAL A 67 -3.81 -1.55 0.09
C VAL A 67 -2.80 -2.56 0.64
N ASN A 68 -3.22 -3.37 1.61
CA ASN A 68 -2.52 -4.58 2.00
C ASN A 68 -3.22 -5.76 1.34
N LEU A 69 -2.46 -6.55 0.60
CA LEU A 69 -2.97 -7.68 -0.16
C LEU A 69 -2.02 -8.86 -0.13
N ARG A 70 -2.52 -10.05 -0.43
CA ARG A 70 -1.72 -11.24 -0.74
C ARG A 70 -1.96 -11.65 -2.18
N VAL A 71 -0.91 -12.14 -2.82
CA VAL A 71 -1.03 -12.82 -4.11
C VAL A 71 -1.27 -14.29 -3.81
N VAL A 72 -2.41 -14.83 -4.23
CA VAL A 72 -2.89 -16.18 -3.92
C VAL A 72 -3.01 -17.03 -5.18
N SER A 73 -1.98 -16.97 -6.03
CA SER A 73 -1.87 -17.77 -7.24
C SER A 73 -1.19 -19.11 -6.99
N HIS A 74 -1.35 -20.05 -7.93
CA HIS A 74 -0.66 -21.34 -7.91
C HIS A 74 0.88 -21.20 -7.82
N GLU A 75 1.43 -20.16 -8.44
CA GLU A 75 2.87 -19.84 -8.40
C GLU A 75 3.30 -19.33 -7.03
N SER A 76 2.53 -18.40 -6.44
CA SER A 76 2.82 -17.89 -5.09
C SER A 76 2.78 -19.01 -4.05
N GLN A 77 1.87 -19.97 -4.20
CA GLN A 77 1.78 -21.15 -3.34
C GLN A 77 2.97 -22.09 -3.54
N ALA A 78 3.39 -22.34 -4.78
CA ALA A 78 4.56 -23.17 -5.08
C ALA A 78 5.86 -22.59 -4.49
N LEU A 79 5.93 -21.26 -4.37
CA LEU A 79 7.03 -20.54 -3.73
C LEU A 79 6.88 -20.39 -2.21
N GLY A 80 5.75 -20.80 -1.63
CA GLY A 80 5.44 -20.60 -0.20
C GLY A 80 5.25 -19.15 0.22
N ALA A 81 4.90 -18.28 -0.74
CA ALA A 81 4.76 -16.84 -0.56
C ALA A 81 3.29 -16.35 -0.51
N ASP A 82 2.33 -17.25 -0.72
CA ASP A 82 0.88 -16.98 -0.74
C ASP A 82 0.32 -16.44 0.59
N SER A 83 1.04 -16.66 1.69
CA SER A 83 0.70 -16.10 3.00
C SER A 83 1.29 -14.71 3.28
N HIS A 84 2.20 -14.22 2.44
CA HIS A 84 2.91 -12.96 2.67
C HIS A 84 2.08 -11.76 2.20
N VAL A 85 1.93 -10.77 3.08
CA VAL A 85 1.23 -9.53 2.77
C VAL A 85 2.19 -8.55 2.09
N CYS A 86 1.75 -8.02 0.96
CA CYS A 86 2.38 -6.91 0.25
C CYS A 86 1.63 -5.61 0.55
N GLU A 87 2.36 -4.48 0.51
CA GLU A 87 1.78 -3.15 0.54
C GLU A 87 1.78 -2.55 -0.88
N LEU A 88 0.62 -2.14 -1.37
CA LEU A 88 0.44 -1.43 -2.63
C LEU A 88 -0.12 -0.03 -2.35
N GLN A 89 0.54 0.98 -2.89
CA GLN A 89 0.13 2.38 -2.71
C GLN A 89 -0.36 2.95 -4.03
N LEU A 90 -1.65 3.24 -4.10
CA LEU A 90 -2.26 3.89 -5.26
C LEU A 90 -2.20 5.41 -5.04
N MET A 91 -1.53 6.14 -5.93
CA MET A 91 -1.23 7.56 -5.72
C MET A 91 -1.57 8.38 -6.96
N LEU A 92 -2.07 9.61 -6.76
CA LEU A 92 -2.08 10.59 -7.85
C LEU A 92 -0.67 11.15 -8.06
N ILE A 93 -0.35 11.52 -9.30
CA ILE A 93 0.97 12.04 -9.69
C ILE A 93 1.44 13.20 -8.82
N ASP A 94 0.53 14.10 -8.43
CA ASP A 94 0.87 15.25 -7.60
C ASP A 94 1.26 14.87 -6.17
N PHE A 95 0.64 13.82 -5.61
CA PHE A 95 1.03 13.28 -4.30
C PHE A 95 2.30 12.43 -4.39
N ALA A 96 2.47 11.68 -5.49
CA ALA A 96 3.68 10.88 -5.72
C ALA A 96 4.93 11.78 -5.79
N ARG A 97 4.82 12.98 -6.37
CA ARG A 97 5.90 13.98 -6.41
C ARG A 97 6.35 14.48 -5.04
N LEU A 98 5.51 14.39 -4.00
CA LEU A 98 5.89 14.76 -2.63
C LEU A 98 6.76 13.68 -1.97
N LYS A 99 6.74 12.45 -2.49
CA LYS A 99 7.44 11.27 -1.96
C LYS A 99 8.90 11.21 -2.41
N THR A 100 9.61 12.34 -2.36
CA THR A 100 11.06 12.41 -2.64
C THR A 100 11.88 12.19 -1.36
N LEU A 101 13.20 12.04 -1.50
CA LEU A 101 14.14 12.04 -0.36
C LEU A 101 13.99 13.28 0.54
N GLU A 102 13.55 14.42 -0.01
CA GLU A 102 13.24 15.61 0.79
C GLU A 102 11.92 15.52 1.55
N GLY A 103 10.94 14.77 1.03
CA GLY A 103 9.67 14.51 1.71
C GLY A 103 9.82 13.82 3.06
N HIS A 104 10.90 13.04 3.27
CA HIS A 104 11.22 12.46 4.58
C HIS A 104 11.53 13.50 5.66
N LYS A 105 11.91 14.74 5.28
CA LYS A 105 12.10 15.85 6.23
C LYS A 105 10.78 16.40 6.77
N ASN A 106 9.64 16.04 6.16
CA ASN A 106 8.31 16.48 6.55
C ASN A 106 7.61 15.54 7.55
N TYR A 107 8.19 14.37 7.85
CA TYR A 107 7.72 13.56 8.98
C TYR A 107 8.01 14.34 10.27
N ARG A 108 6.96 14.63 11.05
CA ARG A 108 7.06 15.26 12.37
C ARG A 108 6.82 14.24 13.47
#